data_AF-A0A7V3X751-F1
#
_entry.id   AF-A0A7V3X751-F1
#
_cell.length_a   1.000
_cell.length_b   1.000
_cell.length_c   1.000
_cell.angle_alpha   90.00
_cell.angle_beta   90.00
_cell.angle_gamma   90.00
#
_symmetry.space_group_name_H-M   'P 1'
#
loop_
_entity.id
_entity.type
_entity.pdbx_description
1 polymer ?
#
loop_
_entity_poly.entity_id
_entity_poly.type
_entity_poly.pdbx_seq_one_letter_code
_entity_poly.pdbx_strand_id
1 'polypeptide(L)'
;MDEDEPFEFFKGFSEIFVTVGLWLLFSGILAFGAVVGGGIGIAVTGMVLTWVFALYFTKKRRMSLPSISLAAGFGIFLGASVLFLLDATGANIDAWHLMVVGGVGMAGMLLYFRIFKLPFAMFVFGIFGLILIYAAMSAQGSSLPLYNFPQGLFDLSENSGLALGSLIFGFLAFALGIWFDTKDPHRISRYSATGFWLHLLAAPAIVNTVALTLYNSGGTSGYLLTALLLFVVTVISLIIDRRSFLTAGIGYLGAIIVWALSSNLGNSTSMVYTLLILGAFITALGTWWVQIRSWLMRLLPDFPFKDRFPPYIRGQYD
;
A
#
# COMPACT_ATOMS: atom_id res chain seq x y z
N MET A 1 19.57 20.92 -8.62
CA MET A 1 19.22 19.48 -8.69
C MET A 1 17.73 19.46 -8.46
N ASP A 2 16.95 18.99 -9.44
CA ASP A 2 15.48 19.04 -9.35
C ASP A 2 15.03 18.35 -8.06
N GLU A 3 14.28 19.10 -7.24
CA GLU A 3 13.93 18.79 -5.85
C GLU A 3 12.91 17.65 -5.71
N ASP A 4 12.23 17.30 -6.79
CA ASP A 4 11.10 16.40 -6.76
C ASP A 4 11.30 15.20 -7.67
N GLU A 5 11.01 14.01 -7.15
CA GLU A 5 10.66 12.87 -7.99
C GLU A 5 9.53 13.33 -8.93
N PRO A 6 9.70 13.33 -10.27
CA PRO A 6 8.59 13.63 -11.16
C PRO A 6 7.62 12.43 -11.14
N PHE A 7 6.85 12.31 -10.06
CA PHE A 7 5.75 11.37 -9.94
C PHE A 7 4.51 12.02 -10.54
N GLU A 8 4.49 12.11 -11.86
CA GLU A 8 3.33 12.58 -12.60
C GLU A 8 2.26 11.48 -12.60
N PHE A 9 1.21 11.65 -11.79
CA PHE A 9 0.07 10.71 -11.77
C PHE A 9 -0.60 10.57 -13.14
N PHE A 10 -0.62 11.63 -13.95
CA PHE A 10 -1.05 11.64 -15.35
C PHE A 10 -0.33 12.76 -16.11
N LYS A 11 -0.09 12.56 -17.42
CA LYS A 11 0.64 13.53 -18.26
C LYS A 11 -0.25 14.57 -18.94
N GLY A 12 -1.56 14.37 -18.91
CA GLY A 12 -2.52 15.31 -19.48
C GLY A 12 -3.98 14.88 -19.32
N PHE A 13 -4.90 15.82 -19.54
CA PHE A 13 -6.35 15.62 -19.36
C PHE A 13 -6.93 14.40 -20.10
N SER A 14 -6.35 14.03 -21.26
CA SER A 14 -6.79 12.84 -22.00
C SER A 14 -6.71 11.54 -21.17
N GLU A 15 -5.78 11.45 -20.23
CA GLU A 15 -5.65 10.28 -19.35
C GLU A 15 -6.79 10.19 -18.34
N ILE A 16 -7.33 11.32 -17.89
CA ILE A 16 -8.51 11.36 -17.01
C ILE A 16 -9.71 10.82 -17.76
N PHE A 17 -9.99 11.32 -18.97
CA PHE A 17 -11.11 10.85 -19.79
C PHE A 17 -11.04 9.35 -20.09
N VAL A 18 -9.85 8.86 -20.46
CA VAL A 18 -9.63 7.43 -20.69
C VAL A 18 -9.88 6.63 -19.42
N THR A 19 -9.36 7.08 -18.27
CA THR A 19 -9.52 6.36 -16.99
C THR A 19 -10.97 6.29 -16.55
N VAL A 20 -11.71 7.40 -16.64
CA VAL A 20 -13.15 7.44 -16.35
C VAL A 20 -13.93 6.53 -17.30
N GLY A 21 -13.60 6.54 -18.61
CA GLY A 21 -14.19 5.64 -19.58
C GLY A 21 -13.93 4.15 -19.27
N LEU A 22 -12.73 3.82 -18.81
CA LEU A 22 -12.39 2.47 -18.35
C LEU A 22 -13.21 2.07 -17.12
N TRP A 23 -13.37 2.95 -16.14
CA TRP A 23 -14.20 2.69 -14.96
C TRP A 23 -15.66 2.44 -15.35
N LEU A 24 -16.25 3.30 -16.18
CA LEU A 24 -17.61 3.10 -16.70
C LEU A 24 -17.76 1.77 -17.44
N LEU A 25 -16.78 1.40 -18.27
CA LEU A 25 -16.80 0.14 -19.00
C LEU A 25 -16.75 -1.07 -18.05
N PHE A 26 -15.81 -1.11 -17.11
CA PHE A 26 -15.65 -2.24 -16.20
C PHE A 26 -16.80 -2.34 -15.19
N SER A 27 -17.32 -1.21 -14.70
CA SER A 27 -18.57 -1.18 -13.94
C SER A 27 -19.75 -1.68 -14.78
N GLY A 28 -19.82 -1.32 -16.05
CA GLY A 28 -20.83 -1.83 -16.98
C GLY A 28 -20.75 -3.35 -17.18
N ILE A 29 -19.54 -3.91 -17.27
CA ILE A 29 -19.32 -5.36 -17.35
C ILE A 29 -19.81 -6.06 -16.07
N LEU A 30 -19.50 -5.50 -14.90
CA LEU A 30 -19.97 -6.04 -13.62
C LEU A 30 -21.50 -5.96 -13.50
N ALA A 31 -22.10 -4.83 -13.87
CA ALA A 31 -23.54 -4.62 -13.86
C ALA A 31 -24.27 -5.53 -14.84
N PHE A 32 -23.72 -5.71 -16.05
CA PHE A 32 -24.23 -6.67 -17.03
C PHE A 32 -24.20 -8.09 -16.48
N GLY A 33 -23.11 -8.46 -15.80
CA GLY A 33 -23.01 -9.72 -15.07
C GLY A 33 -24.13 -9.89 -14.06
N ALA A 34 -24.44 -8.87 -13.26
CA ALA A 34 -25.54 -8.94 -12.30
C ALA A 34 -26.92 -9.16 -12.98
N VAL A 35 -27.14 -8.63 -14.18
CA VAL A 35 -28.42 -8.78 -14.92
C VAL A 35 -28.56 -10.16 -15.54
N VAL A 36 -27.47 -10.74 -16.08
CA VAL A 36 -27.51 -12.04 -16.79
C VAL A 36 -27.32 -13.26 -15.88
N GLY A 37 -27.33 -13.06 -14.56
CA GLY A 37 -27.16 -14.14 -13.57
C GLY A 37 -25.70 -14.45 -13.19
N GLY A 38 -24.76 -13.60 -13.59
CA GLY A 38 -23.36 -13.66 -13.20
C GLY A 38 -22.57 -14.75 -13.95
N GLY A 39 -21.56 -15.28 -13.26
CA GLY A 39 -20.75 -16.39 -13.73
C GLY A 39 -19.35 -16.01 -14.19
N ILE A 40 -18.52 -17.05 -14.30
CA ILE A 40 -17.10 -16.95 -14.62
C ILE A 40 -16.81 -16.17 -15.91
N GLY A 41 -17.71 -16.23 -16.90
CA GLY A 41 -17.56 -15.54 -18.18
C GLY A 41 -17.38 -14.02 -18.02
N ILE A 42 -18.06 -13.41 -17.06
CA ILE A 42 -17.94 -11.97 -16.78
C ILE A 42 -16.56 -11.64 -16.21
N ALA A 43 -16.11 -12.43 -15.23
CA ALA A 43 -14.82 -12.24 -14.59
C ALA A 43 -13.66 -12.45 -15.58
N VAL A 44 -13.71 -13.53 -16.36
CA VAL A 44 -12.70 -13.82 -17.39
C VAL A 44 -12.70 -12.77 -18.49
N THR A 45 -13.88 -12.31 -18.93
CA THR A 45 -13.96 -11.23 -19.93
C THR A 45 -13.33 -9.94 -19.42
N GLY A 46 -13.63 -9.53 -18.17
CA GLY A 46 -13.00 -8.37 -17.57
C GLY A 46 -11.48 -8.53 -17.42
N MET A 47 -11.01 -9.72 -17.05
CA MET A 47 -9.57 -10.04 -16.96
C MET A 47 -8.88 -9.93 -18.33
N VAL A 48 -9.50 -10.47 -19.39
CA VAL A 48 -8.95 -10.41 -20.75
C VAL A 48 -8.97 -8.98 -21.28
N LEU A 49 -10.06 -8.24 -21.11
CA LEU A 49 -10.17 -6.87 -21.60
C LEU A 49 -9.19 -5.92 -20.90
N THR A 50 -9.01 -6.04 -19.59
CA THR A 50 -8.01 -5.25 -18.84
C THR A 50 -6.59 -5.52 -19.36
N TRP A 51 -6.25 -6.78 -19.65
CA TRP A 51 -4.97 -7.13 -20.24
C TRP A 51 -4.77 -6.58 -21.66
N VAL A 52 -5.78 -6.76 -22.53
CA VAL A 52 -5.74 -6.25 -23.92
C VAL A 52 -5.61 -4.73 -23.93
N PHE A 53 -6.36 -4.03 -23.09
CA PHE A 53 -6.28 -2.59 -22.98
C PHE A 53 -4.95 -2.14 -22.38
N ALA A 54 -4.35 -2.91 -21.46
CA ALA A 54 -3.01 -2.63 -20.96
C ALA A 54 -1.95 -2.74 -22.07
N LEU A 55 -2.09 -3.65 -23.04
CA LEU A 55 -1.20 -3.70 -24.21
C LEU A 55 -1.24 -2.40 -25.01
N TYR A 56 -2.41 -1.76 -25.11
CA TYR A 56 -2.56 -0.49 -25.81
C TYR A 56 -2.17 0.72 -24.95
N PHE A 57 -2.82 0.93 -23.81
CA PHE A 57 -2.63 2.14 -22.99
C PHE A 57 -1.30 2.15 -22.24
N THR A 58 -0.84 0.99 -21.75
CA THR A 58 0.43 0.89 -21.00
C THR A 58 1.63 0.78 -21.92
N LYS A 59 1.64 -0.13 -22.92
CA LYS A 59 2.82 -0.31 -23.79
C LYS A 59 2.88 0.67 -24.96
N LYS A 60 1.77 0.86 -25.69
CA LYS A 60 1.76 1.67 -26.91
C LYS A 60 1.61 3.16 -26.61
N ARG A 61 0.62 3.57 -25.80
CA ARG A 61 0.39 4.98 -25.46
C ARG A 61 1.21 5.49 -24.26
N ARG A 62 1.74 4.62 -23.41
CA ARG A 62 2.57 4.97 -22.24
C ARG A 62 1.90 5.97 -21.28
N MET A 63 0.58 5.83 -21.09
CA MET A 63 -0.21 6.63 -20.14
C MET A 63 -0.04 6.07 -18.73
N SER A 64 0.05 6.90 -17.69
CA SER A 64 0.27 6.44 -16.31
C SER A 64 -1.05 6.10 -15.61
N LEU A 65 -2.03 7.01 -15.60
CA LEU A 65 -3.26 6.83 -14.82
C LEU A 65 -4.15 5.68 -15.32
N PRO A 66 -4.42 5.54 -16.65
CA PRO A 66 -5.15 4.38 -17.17
C PRO A 66 -4.43 3.07 -16.87
N SER A 67 -3.09 3.06 -16.86
CA SER A 67 -2.30 1.85 -16.60
C SER A 67 -2.43 1.38 -15.15
N ILE A 68 -2.46 2.32 -14.19
CA ILE A 68 -2.74 2.03 -12.78
C ILE A 68 -4.14 1.41 -12.65
N SER A 69 -5.14 2.05 -13.27
CA SER A 69 -6.52 1.55 -13.26
C SER A 69 -6.66 0.16 -13.89
N LEU A 70 -5.96 -0.12 -15.00
CA LEU A 70 -6.01 -1.41 -15.67
C LEU A 70 -5.33 -2.51 -14.86
N ALA A 71 -4.24 -2.20 -14.15
CA ALA A 71 -3.61 -3.16 -13.25
C ALA A 71 -4.49 -3.50 -12.04
N ALA A 72 -5.16 -2.51 -11.46
CA ALA A 72 -6.15 -2.74 -10.39
C ALA A 72 -7.32 -3.59 -10.90
N GLY A 73 -7.90 -3.20 -12.05
CA GLY A 73 -8.99 -3.94 -12.69
C GLY A 73 -8.59 -5.39 -13.03
N PHE A 74 -7.40 -5.60 -13.59
CA PHE A 74 -6.88 -6.94 -13.89
C PHE A 74 -6.77 -7.78 -12.62
N GLY A 75 -6.25 -7.21 -11.52
CA GLY A 75 -6.21 -7.90 -10.22
C GLY A 75 -7.59 -8.29 -9.73
N ILE A 76 -8.56 -7.37 -9.73
CA ILE A 76 -9.95 -7.63 -9.31
C ILE A 76 -10.56 -8.78 -10.14
N PHE A 77 -10.49 -8.68 -11.47
CA PHE A 77 -11.09 -9.68 -12.36
C PHE A 77 -10.36 -11.03 -12.31
N LEU A 78 -9.04 -11.03 -12.11
CA LEU A 78 -8.26 -12.26 -11.89
C LEU A 78 -8.70 -12.96 -10.60
N GLY A 79 -8.76 -12.22 -9.49
CA GLY A 79 -9.22 -12.77 -8.20
C GLY A 79 -10.65 -13.29 -8.27
N ALA A 80 -11.56 -12.54 -8.90
CA ALA A 80 -12.93 -12.97 -9.14
C ALA A 80 -13.00 -14.23 -10.01
N SER A 81 -12.19 -14.32 -11.08
CA SER A 81 -12.16 -15.51 -11.95
C SER A 81 -11.73 -16.75 -11.19
N VAL A 82 -10.72 -16.63 -10.33
CA VAL A 82 -10.26 -17.74 -9.48
C VAL A 82 -11.34 -18.12 -8.46
N LEU A 83 -11.96 -17.15 -7.80
CA LEU A 83 -13.06 -17.42 -6.86
C LEU A 83 -14.23 -18.13 -7.53
N PHE A 84 -14.70 -17.67 -8.69
CA PHE A 84 -15.78 -18.33 -9.43
C PHE A 84 -15.43 -19.76 -9.84
N LEU A 85 -14.18 -20.02 -10.23
CA LEU A 85 -13.73 -21.37 -10.56
C LEU A 85 -13.79 -22.31 -9.36
N LEU A 86 -13.42 -21.81 -8.19
CA LEU A 86 -13.42 -22.62 -6.98
C LEU A 86 -14.83 -22.79 -6.40
N ASP A 87 -15.66 -21.74 -6.43
CA ASP A 87 -17.07 -21.77 -5.98
C ASP A 87 -17.94 -22.70 -6.84
N ALA A 88 -17.64 -22.84 -8.14
CA ALA A 88 -18.31 -23.79 -9.03
C ALA A 88 -18.21 -25.26 -8.57
N THR A 89 -17.33 -25.57 -7.61
CA THR A 89 -17.25 -26.89 -6.97
C THR A 89 -18.30 -27.11 -5.86
N GLY A 90 -19.10 -26.09 -5.52
CA GLY A 90 -20.13 -26.14 -4.48
C GLY A 90 -19.57 -26.08 -3.05
N ALA A 91 -18.28 -25.77 -2.89
CA ALA A 91 -17.62 -25.65 -1.60
C ALA A 91 -17.82 -24.24 -1.01
N ASN A 92 -17.96 -24.14 0.31
CA ASN A 92 -17.94 -22.85 1.01
C ASN A 92 -16.57 -22.19 0.82
N ILE A 93 -16.55 -20.86 0.71
CA ILE A 93 -15.31 -20.08 0.60
C ILE A 93 -14.58 -20.10 1.94
N ASP A 94 -13.70 -21.09 2.08
CA ASP A 94 -12.84 -21.28 3.26
C ASP A 94 -11.44 -20.69 3.05
N ALA A 95 -10.62 -20.72 4.11
CA ALA A 95 -9.23 -20.25 4.11
C ALA A 95 -8.40 -20.78 2.92
N TRP A 96 -8.57 -22.06 2.57
CA TRP A 96 -7.89 -22.67 1.40
C TRP A 96 -8.19 -21.94 0.09
N HIS A 97 -9.44 -21.54 -0.15
CA HIS A 97 -9.85 -20.84 -1.36
C HIS A 97 -9.15 -19.49 -1.46
N LEU A 98 -9.07 -18.76 -0.35
CA LEU A 98 -8.37 -17.47 -0.28
C LEU A 98 -6.85 -17.63 -0.43
N MET A 99 -6.26 -18.73 0.04
CA MET A 99 -4.85 -19.05 -0.23
C MET A 99 -4.60 -19.25 -1.73
N VAL A 100 -5.48 -19.98 -2.43
CA VAL A 100 -5.37 -20.17 -3.88
C VAL A 100 -5.53 -18.84 -4.62
N VAL A 101 -6.50 -18.01 -4.24
CA VAL A 101 -6.70 -16.66 -4.80
C VAL A 101 -5.47 -15.79 -4.59
N GLY A 102 -4.92 -15.77 -3.38
CA GLY A 102 -3.69 -15.05 -3.06
C GLY A 102 -2.51 -15.53 -3.90
N GLY A 103 -2.28 -16.84 -3.98
CA GLY A 103 -1.17 -17.43 -4.72
C GLY A 103 -1.26 -17.19 -6.24
N VAL A 104 -2.43 -17.44 -6.83
CA VAL A 104 -2.66 -17.22 -8.27
C VAL A 104 -2.62 -15.72 -8.59
N GLY A 105 -3.19 -14.88 -7.72
CA GLY A 105 -3.14 -13.43 -7.85
C GLY A 105 -1.71 -12.87 -7.81
N MET A 106 -0.88 -13.35 -6.89
CA MET A 106 0.55 -13.03 -6.85
C MET A 106 1.25 -13.44 -8.14
N ALA A 107 1.05 -14.67 -8.62
CA ALA A 107 1.66 -15.14 -9.86
C ALA A 107 1.21 -14.29 -11.07
N GLY A 108 -0.08 -13.98 -11.16
CA GLY A 108 -0.66 -13.16 -12.23
C GLY A 108 -0.14 -11.72 -12.20
N MET A 109 -0.04 -11.09 -11.02
CA MET A 109 0.50 -9.74 -10.90
C MET A 109 2.02 -9.69 -11.12
N LEU A 110 2.75 -10.74 -10.76
CA LEU A 110 4.17 -10.85 -11.10
C LEU A 110 4.37 -10.97 -12.61
N LEU A 111 3.54 -11.76 -13.29
CA LEU A 111 3.54 -11.85 -14.76
C LEU A 111 3.18 -10.51 -15.40
N TYR A 112 2.15 -9.83 -14.88
CA TYR A 112 1.76 -8.49 -15.30
C TYR A 112 2.92 -7.49 -15.12
N PHE A 113 3.59 -7.50 -13.97
CA PHE A 113 4.77 -6.67 -13.72
C PHE A 113 5.91 -6.95 -14.71
N ARG A 114 6.20 -8.23 -14.99
CA ARG A 114 7.26 -8.62 -15.95
C ARG A 114 6.97 -8.12 -17.36
N ILE A 115 5.71 -8.16 -17.80
CA ILE A 115 5.31 -7.81 -19.16
C ILE A 115 5.16 -6.32 -19.36
N PHE A 116 4.48 -5.63 -18.43
CA PHE A 116 4.16 -4.20 -18.54
C PHE A 116 5.20 -3.29 -17.87
N LYS A 117 6.03 -3.84 -16.98
CA LYS A 117 7.04 -3.10 -16.19
C LYS A 117 6.42 -1.89 -15.49
N LEU A 118 5.21 -2.07 -14.97
CA LEU A 118 4.42 -1.04 -14.31
C LEU A 118 4.63 -1.15 -12.79
N PRO A 119 5.22 -0.14 -12.13
CA PRO A 119 5.50 -0.17 -10.69
C PRO A 119 4.29 -0.54 -9.81
N PHE A 120 3.12 0.02 -10.11
CA PHE A 120 1.88 -0.24 -9.36
C PHE A 120 1.44 -1.72 -9.38
N ALA A 121 1.89 -2.52 -10.35
CA ALA A 121 1.58 -3.96 -10.34
C ALA A 121 2.16 -4.67 -9.11
N MET A 122 3.28 -4.19 -8.55
CA MET A 122 3.84 -4.73 -7.31
C MET A 122 3.04 -4.35 -6.06
N PHE A 123 2.27 -3.24 -6.12
CA PHE A 123 1.28 -2.93 -5.09
C PHE A 123 0.19 -4.01 -5.06
N VAL A 124 -0.42 -4.29 -6.22
CA VAL A 124 -1.48 -5.31 -6.31
C VAL A 124 -0.95 -6.71 -6.00
N PHE A 125 0.28 -7.02 -6.40
CA PHE A 125 0.99 -8.24 -5.97
C PHE A 125 1.05 -8.35 -4.44
N GLY A 126 1.41 -7.26 -3.75
CA GLY A 126 1.45 -7.23 -2.29
C GLY A 126 0.06 -7.39 -1.66
N ILE A 127 -0.99 -6.81 -2.24
CA ILE A 127 -2.38 -7.05 -1.77
C ILE A 127 -2.73 -8.54 -1.83
N PHE A 128 -2.41 -9.24 -2.92
CA PHE A 128 -2.61 -10.68 -3.00
C PHE A 128 -1.73 -11.47 -2.02
N GLY A 129 -0.50 -11.01 -1.76
CA GLY A 129 0.37 -11.58 -0.72
C GLY A 129 -0.22 -11.43 0.68
N LEU A 130 -0.87 -10.30 0.98
CA LEU A 130 -1.58 -10.09 2.24
C LEU A 130 -2.78 -11.03 2.36
N ILE A 131 -3.58 -11.19 1.29
CA ILE A 131 -4.68 -12.15 1.24
C ILE A 131 -4.17 -13.57 1.54
N LEU A 132 -3.07 -13.97 0.89
CA LEU A 132 -2.45 -15.29 1.10
C LEU A 132 -2.02 -15.50 2.56
N ILE A 133 -1.35 -14.52 3.16
CA ILE A 133 -0.89 -14.60 4.55
C ILE A 133 -2.07 -14.66 5.52
N TYR A 134 -3.07 -13.80 5.37
CA TYR A 134 -4.26 -13.82 6.21
C TYR A 134 -5.05 -15.12 6.07
N ALA A 135 -5.17 -15.65 4.86
CA ALA A 135 -5.77 -16.94 4.63
C ALA A 135 -5.00 -18.06 5.33
N ALA A 136 -3.66 -18.07 5.25
CA ALA A 136 -2.82 -19.04 5.94
C ALA A 136 -2.91 -18.94 7.48
N MET A 137 -3.00 -17.73 8.04
CA MET A 137 -3.23 -17.54 9.48
C MET A 137 -4.63 -18.04 9.87
N SER A 138 -5.63 -17.78 9.02
CA SER A 138 -7.00 -18.25 9.30
C SER A 138 -7.16 -19.76 9.28
N ALA A 139 -6.40 -20.45 8.40
CA ALA A 139 -6.33 -21.91 8.38
C ALA A 139 -5.75 -22.50 9.68
N GLN A 140 -4.99 -21.73 10.44
CA GLN A 140 -4.42 -22.13 11.74
C GLN A 140 -5.33 -21.78 12.92
N GLY A 141 -6.57 -21.34 12.66
CA GLY A 141 -7.57 -21.06 13.68
C GLY A 141 -7.77 -19.57 14.01
N SER A 142 -7.08 -18.65 13.32
CA SER A 142 -7.39 -17.23 13.45
C SER A 142 -8.71 -16.90 12.76
N SER A 143 -9.67 -16.31 13.47
CA SER A 143 -10.87 -15.80 12.81
C SER A 143 -10.49 -14.60 11.94
N LEU A 144 -11.00 -14.52 10.70
CA LEU A 144 -10.90 -13.33 9.84
C LEU A 144 -11.97 -12.33 10.28
N PRO A 145 -11.63 -11.30 11.06
CA PRO A 145 -12.64 -10.40 11.56
C PRO A 145 -12.84 -9.30 10.51
N LEU A 146 -13.63 -9.59 9.48
CA LEU A 146 -14.03 -8.59 8.48
C LEU A 146 -14.73 -7.37 9.11
N TYR A 147 -15.29 -7.55 10.33
CA TYR A 147 -16.05 -6.53 11.05
C TYR A 147 -15.29 -5.88 12.22
N ASN A 148 -14.12 -6.41 12.63
CA ASN A 148 -13.34 -5.86 13.76
C ASN A 148 -12.11 -5.06 13.27
N PHE A 149 -12.27 -4.28 12.20
CA PHE A 149 -11.22 -3.40 11.71
C PHE A 149 -11.16 -2.12 12.56
N PRO A 150 -9.98 -1.65 13.01
CA PRO A 150 -8.63 -2.16 12.73
C PRO A 150 -8.08 -3.17 13.74
N GLN A 151 -8.69 -3.33 14.92
CA GLN A 151 -8.14 -4.15 16.03
C GLN A 151 -7.84 -5.59 15.63
N GLY A 152 -8.78 -6.27 15.01
CA GLY A 152 -8.66 -7.68 14.65
C GLY A 152 -7.63 -8.00 13.55
N LEU A 153 -7.06 -7.00 12.88
CA LEU A 153 -6.00 -7.20 11.87
C LEU A 153 -4.60 -6.80 12.36
N PHE A 154 -4.52 -5.91 13.34
CA PHE A 154 -3.28 -5.22 13.70
C PHE A 154 -2.93 -5.33 15.20
N ASP A 155 -3.82 -5.79 16.06
CA ASP A 155 -3.52 -5.93 17.48
C ASP A 155 -2.94 -7.31 17.82
N LEU A 156 -1.66 -7.36 18.23
CA LEU A 156 -1.00 -8.59 18.66
C LEU A 156 -1.54 -9.14 19.98
N SER A 157 -2.24 -8.33 20.78
CA SER A 157 -2.81 -8.74 22.06
C SER A 157 -4.14 -9.50 21.92
N GLU A 158 -4.97 -9.15 20.94
CA GLU A 158 -6.30 -9.76 20.72
C GLU A 158 -6.30 -10.85 19.63
N ASN A 159 -5.60 -10.65 18.51
CA ASN A 159 -5.60 -11.58 17.38
C ASN A 159 -4.18 -11.84 16.87
N SER A 160 -3.40 -12.53 17.70
CA SER A 160 -1.96 -12.75 17.48
C SER A 160 -1.65 -13.31 16.09
N GLY A 161 -2.46 -14.20 15.53
CA GLY A 161 -2.20 -14.79 14.21
C GLY A 161 -2.26 -13.76 13.06
N LEU A 162 -3.34 -13.00 12.93
CA LEU A 162 -3.46 -12.02 11.83
C LEU A 162 -2.55 -10.82 12.02
N ALA A 163 -2.39 -10.33 13.25
CA ALA A 163 -1.47 -9.24 13.54
C ALA A 163 -0.01 -9.66 13.27
N LEU A 164 0.39 -10.89 13.63
CA LEU A 164 1.70 -11.42 13.24
C LEU A 164 1.81 -11.58 11.72
N GLY A 165 0.75 -12.03 11.05
CA GLY A 165 0.68 -12.09 9.59
C GLY A 165 0.92 -10.73 8.93
N SER A 166 0.24 -9.68 9.41
CA SER A 166 0.44 -8.28 9.01
C SER A 166 1.88 -7.85 9.20
N LEU A 167 2.48 -8.15 10.35
CA LEU A 167 3.85 -7.78 10.66
C LEU A 167 4.87 -8.48 9.74
N ILE A 168 4.71 -9.80 9.54
CA ILE A 168 5.55 -10.59 8.64
C ILE A 168 5.43 -10.04 7.21
N PHE A 169 4.21 -9.81 6.73
CA PHE A 169 3.98 -9.19 5.44
C PHE A 169 4.66 -7.83 5.33
N GLY A 170 4.50 -6.99 6.35
CA GLY A 170 5.07 -5.66 6.40
C GLY A 170 6.59 -5.67 6.25
N PHE A 171 7.28 -6.54 7.01
CA PHE A 171 8.74 -6.68 6.89
C PHE A 171 9.18 -7.25 5.55
N LEU A 172 8.45 -8.22 4.97
CA LEU A 172 8.75 -8.74 3.63
C LEU A 172 8.57 -7.67 2.55
N ALA A 173 7.47 -6.91 2.59
CA ALA A 173 7.21 -5.81 1.67
C ALA A 173 8.25 -4.70 1.81
N PHE A 174 8.65 -4.36 3.05
CA PHE A 174 9.71 -3.40 3.34
C PHE A 174 11.06 -3.84 2.78
N ALA A 175 11.45 -5.09 3.01
CA ALA A 175 12.70 -5.65 2.51
C ALA A 175 12.75 -5.68 0.97
N LEU A 176 11.64 -6.07 0.32
CA LEU A 176 11.50 -5.99 -1.13
C LEU A 176 11.56 -4.55 -1.64
N GLY A 177 10.95 -3.60 -0.92
CA GLY A 177 11.04 -2.17 -1.21
C GLY A 177 12.48 -1.66 -1.18
N ILE A 178 13.23 -1.96 -0.12
CA ILE A 178 14.67 -1.64 -0.01
C ILE A 178 15.46 -2.28 -1.15
N TRP A 179 15.17 -3.53 -1.51
CA TRP A 179 15.86 -4.20 -2.61
C TRP A 179 15.66 -3.49 -3.96
N PHE A 180 14.46 -2.95 -4.22
CA PHE A 180 14.22 -2.13 -5.41
C PHE A 180 14.90 -0.76 -5.32
N ASP A 181 14.89 -0.12 -4.15
CA ASP A 181 15.51 1.18 -3.94
C ASP A 181 17.03 1.15 -4.12
N THR A 182 17.68 0.14 -3.55
CA THR A 182 19.14 -0.03 -3.65
C THR A 182 19.63 -0.35 -5.06
N LYS A 183 18.75 -0.83 -5.95
CA LYS A 183 19.04 -0.99 -7.38
C LYS A 183 19.00 0.30 -8.17
N ASP A 184 18.46 1.37 -7.60
CA ASP A 184 18.30 2.66 -8.24
C ASP A 184 18.59 3.81 -7.26
N PRO A 185 19.85 3.96 -6.77
CA PRO A 185 20.20 4.96 -5.76
C PRO A 185 19.94 6.40 -6.21
N HIS A 186 20.05 6.66 -7.51
CA HIS A 186 19.83 7.98 -8.12
C HIS A 186 18.36 8.22 -8.51
N ARG A 187 17.47 7.24 -8.32
CA ARG A 187 16.02 7.33 -8.58
C ARG A 187 15.63 7.73 -10.00
N ILE A 188 16.39 7.25 -10.98
CA ILE A 188 16.18 7.58 -12.41
C ILE A 188 15.25 6.55 -13.06
N SER A 189 15.19 5.33 -12.52
CA SER A 189 14.49 4.20 -13.12
C SER A 189 13.11 3.95 -12.49
N ARG A 190 12.43 2.94 -13.03
CA ARG A 190 11.13 2.47 -12.51
C ARG A 190 11.26 1.68 -11.21
N TYR A 191 12.48 1.29 -10.81
CA TYR A 191 12.69 0.53 -9.57
C TYR A 191 12.40 1.38 -8.35
N SER A 192 12.80 2.66 -8.33
CA SER A 192 12.44 3.59 -7.26
C SER A 192 10.91 3.70 -7.08
N ALA A 193 10.17 3.88 -8.18
CA ALA A 193 8.71 3.91 -8.14
C ALA A 193 8.09 2.56 -7.69
N THR A 194 8.76 1.43 -7.94
CA THR A 194 8.30 0.12 -7.48
C THR A 194 8.49 -0.03 -5.97
N GLY A 195 9.64 0.43 -5.47
CA GLY A 195 9.91 0.50 -4.03
C GLY A 195 8.91 1.39 -3.30
N PHE A 196 8.56 2.56 -3.87
CA PHE A 196 7.51 3.44 -3.34
C PHE A 196 6.20 2.68 -3.02
N TRP A 197 5.69 1.92 -3.98
CA TRP A 197 4.44 1.18 -3.81
C TRP A 197 4.54 0.05 -2.76
N LEU A 198 5.69 -0.62 -2.66
CA LEU A 198 5.91 -1.65 -1.65
C LEU A 198 6.04 -1.05 -0.25
N HIS A 199 6.71 0.10 -0.10
CA HIS A 199 6.76 0.84 1.16
C HIS A 199 5.39 1.37 1.58
N LEU A 200 4.55 1.78 0.62
CA LEU A 200 3.17 2.20 0.89
C LEU A 200 2.33 1.07 1.51
N LEU A 201 2.61 -0.19 1.15
CA LEU A 201 1.98 -1.37 1.79
C LEU A 201 2.63 -1.75 3.12
N ALA A 202 3.95 -1.68 3.19
CA ALA A 202 4.71 -2.04 4.38
C ALA A 202 4.39 -1.12 5.55
N ALA A 203 4.21 0.18 5.30
CA ALA A 203 4.02 1.16 6.34
C ALA A 203 2.79 0.89 7.22
N PRO A 204 1.55 0.74 6.70
CA PRO A 204 0.41 0.36 7.54
C PRO A 204 0.61 -0.99 8.22
N ALA A 205 1.15 -1.99 7.51
CA ALA A 205 1.31 -3.34 8.04
C ALA A 205 2.30 -3.42 9.22
N ILE A 206 3.38 -2.62 9.22
CA ILE A 206 4.32 -2.56 10.35
C ILE A 206 3.80 -1.56 11.40
N VAL A 207 3.53 -0.32 10.99
CA VAL A 207 3.27 0.79 11.90
C VAL A 207 1.95 0.58 12.62
N ASN A 208 0.85 0.24 11.92
CA ASN A 208 -0.44 0.06 12.59
C ASN A 208 -0.40 -1.14 13.53
N THR A 209 0.30 -2.22 13.14
CA THR A 209 0.40 -3.41 13.99
C THR A 209 1.09 -3.11 15.32
N VAL A 210 2.29 -2.52 15.26
CA VAL A 210 3.06 -2.24 16.49
C VAL A 210 2.45 -1.07 17.25
N ALA A 211 2.00 -0.01 16.57
CA ALA A 211 1.41 1.16 17.24
C ALA A 211 0.10 0.81 17.95
N LEU A 212 -0.80 0.05 17.32
CA LEU A 212 -2.07 -0.33 17.93
C LEU A 212 -1.84 -1.25 19.14
N THR A 213 -0.94 -2.22 19.00
CA THR A 213 -0.55 -3.12 20.12
C THR A 213 0.00 -2.32 21.31
N LEU A 214 0.91 -1.37 21.08
CA LEU A 214 1.51 -0.54 22.13
C LEU A 214 0.51 0.45 22.72
N TYR A 215 -0.38 1.01 21.90
CA TYR A 215 -1.42 1.92 22.36
C TYR A 215 -2.43 1.20 23.26
N ASN A 216 -2.86 0.01 22.84
CA ASN A 216 -3.84 -0.80 23.57
C ASN A 216 -3.27 -1.44 24.85
N SER A 217 -1.95 -1.49 25.03
CA SER A 217 -1.37 -1.87 26.33
C SER A 217 -1.76 -0.89 27.45
N GLY A 218 -2.23 0.31 27.09
CA GLY A 218 -2.79 1.29 28.00
C GLY A 218 -1.75 2.00 28.87
N GLY A 219 -2.24 2.97 29.64
CA GLY A 219 -1.44 3.78 30.56
C GLY A 219 -0.45 4.72 29.87
N THR A 220 0.31 5.47 30.69
CA THR A 220 1.32 6.42 30.20
C THR A 220 2.43 5.72 29.40
N SER A 221 2.80 4.50 29.78
CA SER A 221 3.81 3.70 29.09
C SER A 221 3.40 3.34 27.66
N GLY A 222 2.16 2.90 27.43
CA GLY A 222 1.67 2.56 26.09
C GLY A 222 1.72 3.75 25.13
N TYR A 223 1.32 4.94 25.60
CA TYR A 223 1.39 6.18 24.82
C TYR A 223 2.84 6.59 24.52
N LEU A 224 3.74 6.51 25.51
CA LEU A 224 5.16 6.84 25.32
C LEU A 224 5.86 5.88 24.35
N LEU A 225 5.57 4.57 24.44
CA LEU A 225 6.12 3.56 23.53
C LEU A 225 5.59 3.76 22.10
N THR A 226 4.31 4.08 21.95
CA THR A 226 3.71 4.40 20.64
C THR A 226 4.36 5.64 20.04
N ALA A 227 4.54 6.71 20.82
CA ALA A 227 5.23 7.92 20.36
C ALA A 227 6.69 7.64 19.97
N LEU A 228 7.41 6.83 20.76
CA LEU A 228 8.78 6.42 20.45
C LEU A 228 8.85 5.60 19.16
N LEU A 229 7.92 4.68 18.94
CA LEU A 229 7.83 3.92 17.69
C LEU A 229 7.65 4.85 16.49
N LEU A 230 6.69 5.79 16.55
CA LEU A 230 6.44 6.74 15.44
C LEU A 230 7.66 7.61 15.17
N PHE A 231 8.38 8.02 16.22
CA PHE A 231 9.64 8.74 16.09
C PHE A 231 10.70 7.88 15.36
N VAL A 232 10.92 6.63 15.79
CA VAL A 232 11.86 5.71 15.16
C VAL A 232 11.52 5.46 13.69
N VAL A 233 10.25 5.23 13.38
CA VAL A 233 9.77 5.06 11.99
C VAL A 233 10.02 6.31 11.16
N THR A 234 9.81 7.50 11.72
CA THR A 234 10.09 8.77 11.05
C THR A 234 11.59 8.92 10.76
N VAL A 235 12.44 8.59 11.73
CA VAL A 235 13.91 8.59 11.55
C VAL A 235 14.33 7.59 10.47
N ILE A 236 13.81 6.36 10.48
CA ILE A 236 14.08 5.36 9.43
C ILE A 236 13.67 5.90 8.07
N SER A 237 12.47 6.48 7.97
CA SER A 237 11.92 7.07 6.74
C SER A 237 12.81 8.19 6.18
N LEU A 238 13.36 9.04 7.05
CA LEU A 238 14.32 10.09 6.67
C LEU A 238 15.65 9.51 6.17
N ILE A 239 16.17 8.46 6.83
CA ILE A 239 17.43 7.80 6.45
C ILE A 239 17.32 7.20 5.05
N ILE A 240 16.24 6.44 4.79
CA ILE A 240 16.01 5.82 3.47
C ILE A 240 15.50 6.82 2.41
N ASP A 241 15.23 8.06 2.82
CA ASP A 241 14.67 9.13 2.01
C ASP A 241 13.30 8.77 1.38
N ARG A 242 12.46 8.00 2.07
CA ARG A 242 11.19 7.49 1.53
C ARG A 242 9.98 8.15 2.19
N ARG A 243 9.56 9.28 1.62
CA ARG A 243 8.30 9.98 1.96
C ARG A 243 7.07 9.07 1.92
N SER A 244 7.09 7.98 1.14
CA SER A 244 6.01 6.99 1.02
C SER A 244 5.52 6.42 2.35
N PHE A 245 6.42 6.26 3.35
CA PHE A 245 6.02 5.83 4.69
C PHE A 245 5.09 6.84 5.38
N LEU A 246 5.36 8.14 5.22
CA LEU A 246 4.50 9.20 5.73
C LEU A 246 3.23 9.33 4.90
N THR A 247 3.31 9.19 3.57
CA THR A 247 2.14 9.23 2.68
C THR A 247 1.12 8.15 3.03
N ALA A 248 1.56 6.94 3.37
CA ALA A 248 0.69 5.89 3.90
C ALA A 248 -0.03 6.32 5.19
N GLY A 249 0.70 6.96 6.11
CA GLY A 249 0.16 7.51 7.35
C GLY A 249 -0.92 8.57 7.11
N ILE A 250 -0.72 9.46 6.14
CA ILE A 250 -1.72 10.48 5.76
C ILE A 250 -3.03 9.83 5.30
N GLY A 251 -2.97 8.78 4.48
CA GLY A 251 -4.17 8.05 4.05
C GLY A 251 -4.94 7.43 5.23
N TYR A 252 -4.23 6.82 6.17
CA TYR A 252 -4.82 6.27 7.39
C TYR A 252 -5.44 7.37 8.28
N LEU A 253 -4.76 8.51 8.45
CA LEU A 253 -5.31 9.65 9.18
C LEU A 253 -6.56 10.21 8.52
N GLY A 254 -6.61 10.28 7.19
CA GLY A 254 -7.82 10.63 6.46
C GLY A 254 -8.99 9.70 6.80
N ALA A 255 -8.75 8.38 6.85
CA ALA A 255 -9.76 7.40 7.24
C ALA A 255 -10.24 7.59 8.69
N ILE A 256 -9.32 7.82 9.63
CA ILE A 256 -9.66 8.14 11.02
C ILE A 256 -10.49 9.42 11.11
N ILE A 257 -10.14 10.47 10.36
CA ILE A 257 -10.89 11.74 10.36
C ILE A 257 -12.32 11.51 9.89
N VAL A 258 -12.52 10.80 8.77
CA VAL A 258 -13.86 10.49 8.25
C VAL A 258 -14.67 9.69 9.26
N TRP A 259 -14.06 8.64 9.83
CA TRP A 259 -14.70 7.84 10.88
C TRP A 259 -15.10 8.70 12.07
N ALA A 260 -14.19 9.50 12.59
CA ALA A 260 -14.42 10.34 13.76
C ALA A 260 -15.49 11.41 13.56
N LEU A 261 -15.50 12.06 12.40
CA LEU A 261 -16.54 13.02 12.03
C LEU A 261 -17.93 12.35 11.96
N SER A 262 -17.99 11.08 11.55
CA SER A 262 -19.24 10.32 11.46
C SER A 262 -19.75 9.81 12.81
N SER A 263 -18.90 9.69 13.83
CA SER A 263 -19.22 9.04 15.12
C SER A 263 -19.58 9.99 16.28
N ASN A 264 -20.21 11.15 16.03
CA ASN A 264 -20.61 12.14 17.07
C ASN A 264 -19.47 12.56 18.03
N LEU A 265 -18.21 12.44 17.61
CA LEU A 265 -17.01 12.78 18.38
C LEU A 265 -16.58 14.27 18.23
N GLY A 266 -17.36 15.07 17.49
CA GLY A 266 -17.10 16.49 17.21
C GLY A 266 -17.04 17.43 18.42
N ASN A 267 -17.29 16.94 19.64
CA ASN A 267 -17.26 17.73 20.87
C ASN A 267 -16.04 17.47 21.78
N SER A 268 -15.12 16.58 21.41
CA SER A 268 -13.94 16.27 22.25
C SER A 268 -12.78 17.21 21.93
N THR A 269 -12.48 18.18 22.81
CA THR A 269 -11.36 19.12 22.68
C THR A 269 -10.01 18.41 22.43
N SER A 270 -9.81 17.23 23.01
CA SER A 270 -8.62 16.39 22.80
C SER A 270 -8.43 15.99 21.33
N MET A 271 -9.50 15.66 20.63
CA MET A 271 -9.44 15.28 19.21
C MET A 271 -9.04 16.46 18.33
N VAL A 272 -9.60 17.65 18.60
CA VAL A 272 -9.24 18.88 17.89
C VAL A 272 -7.75 19.16 18.04
N TYR A 273 -7.21 19.09 19.26
CA TYR A 273 -5.78 19.28 19.48
C TYR A 273 -4.93 18.23 18.77
N THR A 274 -5.32 16.95 18.81
CA THR A 274 -4.62 15.88 18.08
C THR A 274 -4.56 16.18 16.58
N LEU A 275 -5.67 16.57 15.97
CA LEU A 275 -5.72 16.89 14.54
C LEU A 275 -4.87 18.12 14.19
N LEU A 276 -4.92 19.18 15.00
CA LEU A 276 -4.12 20.39 14.78
C LEU A 276 -2.62 20.11 14.91
N ILE A 277 -2.20 19.43 15.98
CA ILE A 277 -0.79 19.11 16.23
C ILE A 277 -0.26 18.18 15.14
N LEU A 278 -1.01 17.13 14.82
CA LEU A 278 -0.57 16.15 13.82
C LEU A 278 -0.58 16.73 12.41
N GLY A 279 -1.58 17.54 12.06
CA GLY A 279 -1.64 18.25 10.79
C GLY A 279 -0.49 19.24 10.61
N ALA A 280 -0.19 20.03 11.65
CA ALA A 280 0.96 20.94 11.65
C ALA A 280 2.29 20.18 11.52
N PHE A 281 2.45 19.09 12.27
CA PHE A 281 3.64 18.24 12.22
C PHE A 281 3.88 17.63 10.83
N ILE A 282 2.84 17.04 10.22
CA ILE A 282 2.93 16.46 8.88
C ILE A 282 3.20 17.53 7.83
N THR A 283 2.56 18.69 7.94
CA THR A 283 2.79 19.82 7.02
C THR A 283 4.25 20.28 7.10
N ALA A 284 4.79 20.42 8.31
CA ALA A 284 6.18 20.80 8.54
C ALA A 284 7.16 19.75 7.97
N LEU A 285 6.94 18.46 8.26
CA LEU A 285 7.77 17.39 7.71
C LEU A 285 7.74 17.32 6.19
N GLY A 286 6.57 17.53 5.57
CA GLY A 286 6.43 17.59 4.12
C GLY A 286 7.18 18.77 3.51
N THR A 287 7.13 19.94 4.16
CA THR A 287 7.73 21.18 3.67
C THR A 287 9.26 21.16 3.79
N TRP A 288 9.80 20.71 4.93
CA TRP A 288 11.23 20.79 5.23
C TRP A 288 11.96 19.44 5.15
N TRP A 289 11.40 18.48 4.38
CA TRP A 289 11.92 17.12 4.30
C TRP A 289 13.42 17.05 4.01
N VAL A 290 13.87 17.78 2.97
CA VAL A 290 15.27 17.76 2.49
C VAL A 290 16.21 18.34 3.54
N GLN A 291 15.81 19.44 4.19
CA GLN A 291 16.59 20.12 5.21
C GLN A 291 16.74 19.22 6.45
N ILE A 292 15.64 18.65 6.95
CA ILE A 292 15.64 17.77 8.13
C ILE A 292 16.49 16.53 7.86
N ARG A 293 16.34 15.91 6.68
CA ARG A 293 17.16 14.77 6.26
C ARG A 293 18.65 15.14 6.21
N SER A 294 19.00 16.26 5.60
CA SER A 294 20.39 16.69 5.47
C SER A 294 21.06 16.89 6.83
N TRP A 295 20.31 17.44 7.80
CA TRP A 295 20.78 17.63 9.17
C TRP A 295 20.96 16.28 9.87
N LEU A 296 19.99 15.37 9.77
CA LEU A 296 20.07 14.02 10.35
C LEU A 296 21.26 13.23 9.79
N MET A 297 21.48 13.24 8.47
CA MET A 297 22.57 12.50 7.83
C MET A 297 23.96 13.07 8.13
N ARG A 298 24.05 14.32 8.59
CA ARG A 298 25.30 14.91 9.11
C ARG A 298 25.61 14.45 10.54
N LEU A 299 24.58 14.24 11.37
CA LEU A 299 24.73 13.67 12.72
C LEU A 299 25.12 12.19 12.71
N LEU A 300 24.95 11.50 11.58
CA LEU A 300 25.27 10.08 11.40
C LEU A 300 26.40 9.90 10.35
N PRO A 301 27.65 10.31 10.65
CA PRO A 301 28.77 10.22 9.71
C PRO A 301 29.07 8.77 9.29
N ASP A 302 29.16 7.85 10.25
CA ASP A 302 29.59 6.45 10.05
C ASP A 302 28.42 5.45 9.87
N PHE A 303 27.26 5.91 9.41
CA PHE A 303 26.10 5.03 9.25
C PHE A 303 26.36 3.95 8.18
N PRO A 304 26.16 2.66 8.49
CA PRO A 304 26.34 1.60 7.49
C PRO A 304 25.38 1.79 6.32
N PHE A 305 25.85 1.56 5.09
CA PHE A 305 25.09 1.69 3.84
C PHE A 305 24.76 3.12 3.38
N LYS A 306 25.41 4.16 3.95
CA LYS A 306 25.23 5.56 3.52
C LYS A 306 25.38 5.77 2.00
N ASP A 307 26.32 5.06 1.38
CA ASP A 307 26.58 5.14 -0.08
C ASP A 307 25.55 4.39 -0.94
N ARG A 308 24.69 3.57 -0.34
CA ARG A 308 23.62 2.84 -1.03
C ARG A 308 22.28 3.57 -1.00
N PHE A 309 22.17 4.61 -0.17
CA PHE A 309 20.99 5.47 -0.10
C PHE A 309 21.17 6.70 -1.01
N PRO A 310 20.08 7.40 -1.36
CA PRO A 310 20.17 8.58 -2.22
C PRO A 310 21.17 9.61 -1.67
N PRO A 311 21.87 10.38 -2.52
CA PRO A 311 22.76 11.44 -2.05
C PRO A 311 21.97 12.48 -1.23
N TYR A 312 22.64 13.14 -0.30
CA TYR A 312 22.09 14.25 0.49
C TYR A 312 22.93 15.50 0.26
N ILE A 313 22.33 16.67 0.45
CA ILE A 313 23.02 17.95 0.27
C ILE A 313 24.12 18.11 1.34
N ARG A 314 25.38 17.95 0.92
CA ARG A 314 26.54 18.47 1.66
C ARG A 314 26.49 19.99 1.52
N GLY A 315 26.71 20.72 2.63
CA GLY A 315 26.62 22.18 2.58
C GLY A 315 27.65 22.73 1.59
N GLN A 316 27.44 23.94 1.07
CA GLN A 316 28.39 24.62 0.16
C GLN A 316 29.78 24.93 0.79
N TYR A 317 30.10 24.35 1.94
CA TYR A 317 31.34 24.58 2.69
C TYR A 317 32.15 23.29 2.93
N ASP A 318 31.81 22.19 2.23
CA ASP A 318 32.65 20.98 2.13
C ASP A 318 33.38 20.92 0.78
#